data_AF-V9LEQ4-F1
#
_entry.id   AF-V9LEQ4-F1
#
_cell.length_a   1.000
_cell.length_b   1.000
_cell.length_c   1.000
_cell.angle_alpha   90.00
_cell.angle_beta   90.00
_cell.angle_gamma   90.00
#
_symmetry.space_group_name_H-M   'P 1'
#
loop_
_entity.id
_entity.type
_entity.pdbx_description
1 polymer ?
#
loop_
_entity_poly.entity_id
_entity_poly.type
_entity_poly.pdbx_seq_one_letter_code
_entity_poly.pdbx_strand_id
1 'polypeptide(L)'
;MERFRVRHIVRFLQQNAFCRLLRAMNPSHSIPVRSNSNRTSVVRHGRQAYGRLYPVLLVQPDGSTINILYKEPKRILYNCRRGKERSADIESSL
;
A
#
# COMPACT_ATOMS: atom_id res chain seq x y z
N MET A 1 15.56 20.73 -16.98
CA MET A 1 15.57 19.84 -15.80
C MET A 1 14.57 18.66 -15.91
N GLU A 2 14.20 18.19 -17.11
CA GLU A 2 13.34 16.99 -17.29
C GLU A 2 14.11 15.67 -17.50
N ARG A 3 15.39 15.75 -17.90
CA ARG A 3 16.18 14.60 -18.37
C ARG A 3 16.64 13.63 -17.26
N PHE A 4 16.57 14.04 -15.99
CA PHE A 4 16.91 13.17 -14.86
C PHE A 4 15.75 12.28 -14.39
N ARG A 5 14.51 12.72 -14.61
CA ARG A 5 13.28 12.06 -14.13
C ARG A 5 12.91 10.83 -14.96
N VAL A 6 13.14 10.90 -16.28
CA VAL A 6 12.89 9.80 -17.22
C VAL A 6 13.81 8.60 -16.94
N ARG A 7 15.08 8.84 -16.59
CA ARG A 7 16.07 7.77 -16.34
C ARG A 7 15.67 6.82 -15.21
N HIS A 8 15.00 7.31 -14.17
CA HIS A 8 14.58 6.48 -13.03
C HIS A 8 13.34 5.62 -13.33
N ILE A 9 12.37 6.16 -14.07
CA ILE A 9 11.18 5.44 -14.51
C ILE A 9 11.59 4.31 -15.47
N VAL A 10 12.47 4.62 -16.42
CA VAL A 10 12.99 3.65 -17.39
C VAL A 10 13.85 2.58 -16.71
N ARG A 11 14.67 2.93 -15.70
CA ARG A 11 15.41 1.92 -14.89
C ARG A 11 14.48 0.95 -14.15
N PHE A 12 13.38 1.43 -13.56
CA PHE A 12 12.43 0.56 -12.85
C PHE A 12 11.64 -0.35 -13.81
N LEU A 13 11.28 0.16 -14.99
CA LEU A 13 10.69 -0.63 -16.08
C LEU A 13 11.69 -1.64 -16.67
N GLN A 14 12.96 -1.25 -16.86
CA GLN A 14 14.03 -2.15 -17.30
C GLN A 14 14.32 -3.24 -16.27
N GLN A 15 14.34 -2.95 -14.96
CA GLN A 15 14.50 -3.96 -13.92
C GLN A 15 13.36 -5.01 -13.98
N ASN A 16 12.12 -4.56 -14.17
CA ASN A 16 10.95 -5.44 -14.34
C ASN A 16 10.97 -6.22 -15.67
N ALA A 17 11.58 -5.69 -16.73
CA ALA A 17 11.76 -6.41 -17.99
C ALA A 17 12.90 -7.44 -17.88
N PHE A 18 14.01 -7.09 -17.24
CA PHE A 18 15.16 -7.97 -17.02
C PHE A 18 14.81 -9.18 -16.15
N CYS A 19 14.09 -8.98 -15.05
CA CYS A 19 13.58 -10.08 -14.23
C CYS A 19 12.60 -11.00 -14.98
N ARG A 20 11.90 -10.48 -16.01
CA ARG A 20 11.02 -11.29 -16.87
C ARG A 20 11.81 -12.08 -17.91
N LEU A 21 12.83 -11.46 -18.52
CA LEU A 21 13.71 -12.13 -19.48
C LEU A 21 14.54 -13.24 -18.81
N LEU A 22 15.09 -13.00 -17.62
CA LEU A 22 15.82 -14.02 -16.84
C LEU A 22 14.95 -15.22 -16.44
N ARG A 23 13.64 -15.01 -16.28
CA ARG A 23 12.67 -16.08 -15.97
C ARG A 23 12.30 -16.94 -17.17
N ALA A 24 12.62 -16.51 -18.40
CA ALA A 24 12.40 -17.30 -19.61
C ALA A 24 13.50 -18.35 -19.85
N MET A 25 14.66 -18.22 -19.19
CA MET A 25 15.88 -19.00 -19.48
C MET A 25 16.02 -20.26 -18.60
N ASN A 26 15.28 -20.33 -17.50
CA ASN A 26 15.37 -21.41 -16.53
C ASN A 26 13.97 -21.96 -16.25
N PRO A 27 13.61 -23.16 -16.74
CA PRO A 27 12.36 -23.82 -16.36
C PRO A 27 12.51 -24.45 -14.98
N SER A 28 12.94 -23.66 -13.99
CA SER A 28 13.07 -24.11 -12.62
C SER A 28 11.81 -23.72 -11.85
N HIS A 29 10.93 -24.71 -11.67
CA HIS A 29 9.80 -24.73 -10.73
C HIS A 29 8.66 -23.73 -11.02
N SER A 30 7.54 -24.25 -11.56
CA SER A 30 6.26 -23.54 -11.58
C SER A 30 5.75 -23.41 -10.14
N ILE A 31 6.13 -22.33 -9.45
CA ILE A 31 5.56 -22.00 -8.15
C ILE A 31 4.12 -21.54 -8.40
N PRO A 32 3.09 -22.22 -7.84
CA PRO A 32 1.72 -21.79 -8.01
C PRO A 32 1.55 -20.38 -7.48
N VAL A 33 0.96 -19.51 -8.29
CA VAL A 33 0.67 -18.12 -7.92
C VAL A 33 -0.42 -18.14 -6.84
N ARG A 34 0.01 -18.18 -5.57
CA ARG A 34 -0.90 -18.15 -4.42
C ARG A 34 -1.47 -16.74 -4.25
N SER A 35 -2.79 -16.63 -4.16
CA SER A 35 -3.50 -15.43 -3.74
C SER A 35 -3.36 -15.25 -2.23
N ASN A 36 -2.19 -14.84 -1.78
CA ASN A 36 -1.93 -14.50 -0.38
C ASN A 36 -1.75 -12.98 -0.24
N SER A 37 -2.14 -12.43 0.90
CA SER A 37 -1.99 -11.03 1.28
C SER A 37 -0.54 -10.54 1.22
N ASN A 38 0.44 -11.45 1.32
CA ASN A 38 1.86 -11.13 1.20
C ASN A 38 2.29 -10.72 -0.22
N ARG A 39 1.47 -10.95 -1.25
CA ARG A 39 1.83 -10.61 -2.63
C ARG A 39 2.02 -9.11 -2.84
N THR A 40 1.32 -8.28 -2.08
CA THR A 40 1.35 -6.81 -2.19
C THR A 40 1.80 -6.12 -0.90
N SER A 41 2.30 -6.88 0.10
CA SER A 41 2.72 -6.31 1.39
C SER A 41 4.04 -5.52 1.31
N VAL A 42 4.93 -5.89 0.38
CA VAL A 42 6.23 -5.23 0.19
C VAL A 42 6.15 -4.28 -1.01
N VAL A 43 5.97 -2.99 -0.73
CA VAL A 43 5.85 -1.94 -1.76
C VAL A 43 6.65 -0.70 -1.40
N ARG A 44 6.91 0.13 -2.42
CA ARG A 44 7.50 1.46 -2.27
C ARG A 44 6.54 2.52 -2.78
N HIS A 45 6.62 3.73 -2.23
CA HIS A 45 5.83 4.86 -2.71
C HIS A 45 6.22 5.22 -4.15
N GLY A 46 5.22 5.41 -5.02
CA GLY A 46 5.43 5.79 -6.43
C GLY A 46 5.72 7.27 -6.66
N ARG A 47 5.81 8.09 -5.60
CA ARG A 47 6.06 9.54 -5.70
C ARG A 47 7.57 9.81 -5.70
N GLN A 48 8.00 10.85 -6.45
CA GLN A 48 9.42 11.21 -6.58
C GLN A 48 10.01 11.84 -5.31
N ALA A 49 9.21 12.60 -4.56
CA ALA A 49 9.60 13.20 -3.29
C ALA A 49 8.58 12.80 -2.22
N TYR A 50 9.07 12.31 -1.08
CA TYR A 50 8.27 11.96 0.08
C TYR A 50 9.06 12.20 1.37
N GLY A 51 8.38 12.63 2.43
CA GLY A 51 8.96 12.67 3.77
C GLY A 51 9.13 11.26 4.34
N ARG A 52 9.99 11.11 5.35
CA ARG A 52 10.18 9.82 6.02
C ARG A 52 8.86 9.37 6.66
N LEU A 53 8.52 8.10 6.47
CA LEU A 53 7.35 7.46 7.06
C LEU A 53 7.81 6.25 7.86
N TYR A 54 7.14 6.01 8.98
CA TYR A 54 7.43 4.92 9.90
C TYR A 54 6.25 3.94 9.91
N PRO A 55 6.50 2.63 10.01
CA PRO A 55 5.45 1.64 10.16
C PRO A 55 4.78 1.79 11.54
N VAL A 56 3.45 1.85 11.54
CA VAL A 56 2.61 2.04 12.74
C VAL A 56 1.44 1.06 12.70
N LEU A 57 1.08 0.49 13.84
CA LEU A 57 -0.07 -0.39 13.99
C LEU A 57 -1.34 0.45 14.21
N LEU A 58 -2.28 0.44 13.27
CA LEU A 58 -3.59 1.05 13.42
C LEU A 58 -4.60 0.03 13.92
N VAL A 59 -5.17 0.29 15.09
CA VAL A 59 -6.25 -0.49 15.70
C VAL A 59 -7.57 0.15 15.31
N GLN A 60 -8.44 -0.63 14.67
CA GLN A 60 -9.79 -0.24 14.31
C GLN A 60 -10.72 -0.34 15.52
N PRO A 61 -11.86 0.37 15.51
CA PRO A 61 -12.87 0.28 16.57
C PRO A 61 -13.39 -1.14 16.81
N ASP A 62 -13.36 -1.99 15.77
CA ASP A 62 -13.75 -3.40 15.84
C ASP A 62 -12.64 -4.30 16.42
N GLY A 63 -11.51 -3.72 16.86
CA GLY A 63 -10.35 -4.45 17.39
C GLY A 63 -9.39 -5.01 16.34
N SER A 64 -9.76 -4.97 15.05
CA SER A 64 -8.88 -5.40 13.96
C SER A 64 -7.68 -4.48 13.79
N THR A 65 -6.56 -4.99 13.26
CA THR A 65 -5.30 -4.24 13.16
C THR A 65 -4.74 -4.23 11.74
N ILE A 66 -4.18 -3.09 11.33
CA ILE A 66 -3.49 -2.95 10.04
C ILE A 66 -2.19 -2.17 10.21
N ASN A 67 -1.15 -2.55 9.45
CA ASN A 67 0.12 -1.82 9.43
C ASN A 67 0.05 -0.71 8.38
N ILE A 68 0.26 0.54 8.81
CA ILE A 68 0.26 1.72 7.96
C ILE A 68 1.57 2.48 8.06
N LEU A 69 1.90 3.26 7.04
CA LEU A 69 3.05 4.16 7.04
C LEU A 69 2.60 5.56 7.49
N TYR A 70 3.14 6.04 8.60
CA TYR A 70 2.73 7.30 9.24
C TYR A 70 3.91 8.28 9.37
N LYS A 71 3.61 9.58 9.46
CA LYS A 71 4.61 10.65 9.47
C LYS A 71 5.46 10.65 10.74
N GLU A 72 4.81 10.40 11.87
CA GLU A 72 5.45 10.38 13.18
C GLU A 72 5.73 8.94 13.60
N PRO A 73 6.86 8.67 14.28
CA PRO A 73 7.17 7.35 14.80
C PRO A 73 6.28 7.06 16.03
N LYS A 74 5.05 6.60 15.77
CA LYS A 74 4.12 6.13 16.80
C LYS A 74 4.07 4.61 16.77
N ARG A 75 3.87 3.96 17.92
CA ARG A 75 3.80 2.48 17.97
C ARG A 75 2.40 1.98 17.61
N ILE A 76 1.37 2.59 18.20
CA ILE A 76 -0.02 2.19 18.05
C ILE A 76 -0.88 3.45 17.86
N LEU A 77 -1.81 3.39 16.92
CA LEU A 77 -2.85 4.40 16.71
C LEU A 77 -4.20 3.73 16.92
N TYR A 78 -5.09 4.37 17.69
CA TYR A 78 -6.44 3.89 17.90
C TYR A 78 -7.42 4.72 17.08
N ASN A 79 -8.19 4.06 16.23
CA ASN A 79 -9.26 4.70 15.49
C ASN A 79 -10.55 4.69 16.33
N CYS A 80 -10.87 5.84 16.92
CA CYS A 80 -12.16 6.02 17.59
C CYS A 80 -13.23 6.36 16.53
N ARG A 81 -14.34 5.59 16.46
CA ARG A 81 -15.49 5.98 15.61
C ARG A 81 -16.04 7.30 16.13
N ARG A 82 -15.73 8.40 15.46
CA ARG A 82 -16.57 9.59 15.57
C ARG A 82 -17.85 9.32 14.81
N GLY A 83 -18.91 8.96 15.53
CA GLY A 83 -20.25 8.77 15.01
C GLY A 83 -20.64 9.96 14.14
N LYS A 84 -20.80 9.71 12.84
CA LYS A 84 -21.40 10.62 11.89
C LYS A 84 -22.55 9.90 11.20
N GLU A 85 -23.45 9.37 12.01
CA GLU A 85 -24.82 9.10 11.59
C GLU A 85 -25.59 10.39 11.87
N ARG A 86 -25.68 11.25 10.84
CA ARG A 86 -26.58 12.40 10.85
C ARG A 86 -27.66 12.13 9.81
N SER A 87 -28.90 12.20 10.30
CA SER A 87 -30.12 12.56 9.59
C SER A 87 -30.55 11.69 8.41
N ALA A 88 -31.40 10.71 8.70
CA ALA A 88 -32.57 10.41 7.86
C ALA A 88 -33.82 10.18 8.75
N ASP A 89 -33.98 10.98 9.80
CA ASP A 89 -35.21 11.08 10.58
C ASP A 89 -35.92 12.40 10.25
N ILE A 90 -36.41 12.56 9.01
CA ILE A 90 -37.37 13.62 8.68
C ILE A 90 -38.43 13.02 7.74
N GLU A 91 -39.65 12.99 8.27
CA GLU A 91 -40.96 12.82 7.63
C GLU A 91 -41.33 11.49 6.94
N SER A 92 -42.02 10.65 7.71
CA SER A 92 -43.30 10.10 7.27
C SER A 92 -44.25 10.10 8.47
N SER A 93 -44.60 11.30 8.95
CA SER A 93 -45.84 11.50 9.68
C SER A 93 -46.97 11.58 8.65
N LEU A 94 -47.70 10.49 8.46
CA LEU A 94 -49.14 10.42 8.17
C LEU A 94 -49.64 9.02 8.55
#